data_AF-A0A396I6T7-F1
#
_entry.id   AF-A0A396I6T7-F1
#
_cell.length_a   1.000
_cell.length_b   1.000
_cell.length_c   1.000
_cell.angle_alpha   90.00
_cell.angle_beta   90.00
_cell.angle_gamma   90.00
#
_symmetry.space_group_name_H-M   'P 1'
#
loop_
_entity.id
_entity.type
_entity.pdbx_description
1 polymer ?
#
loop_
_entity_poly.entity_id
_entity_poly.type
_entity_poly.pdbx_seq_one_letter_code
_entity_poly.pdbx_strand_id
1 'polypeptide(L)'
;MSVFSMSFLFLAQSKSSTLCIIRDYLNTQILFKYSNIFSLLMWCASIAFIVTFYQKKCSKKVYLVDFACYKPFPNGICSKELFIKQTKSGGNFKDESIDFQKKILDRSGFGDKTYVPESLLKIPQNTSIVEARKETESVIFGAIDELLMKTKMKVDDIEK
;
A
#
# COMPACT_ATOMS: atom_id res chain seq x y z
N MET A 1 -75.52 33.06 -48.89
CA MET A 1 -75.11 32.39 -47.64
C MET A 1 -73.64 31.95 -47.61
N SER A 2 -72.72 32.52 -48.41
CA SER A 2 -71.30 32.07 -48.49
C SER A 2 -70.28 33.02 -47.83
N VAL A 3 -70.59 34.30 -47.68
CA VAL A 3 -69.62 35.32 -47.22
C VAL A 3 -69.31 35.21 -45.73
N PHE A 4 -70.30 34.85 -44.91
CA PHE A 4 -70.11 34.66 -43.46
C PHE A 4 -69.26 33.41 -43.12
N SER A 5 -69.22 32.39 -43.98
CA SER A 5 -68.42 31.18 -43.78
C SER A 5 -66.91 31.44 -43.95
N MET A 6 -66.56 32.29 -44.92
CA MET A 6 -65.16 32.56 -45.28
C MET A 6 -64.41 33.37 -44.20
N SER A 7 -65.08 34.35 -43.58
CA SER A 7 -64.49 35.17 -42.51
C SER A 7 -64.16 34.34 -41.24
N PHE A 8 -65.00 33.36 -40.90
CA PHE A 8 -64.75 32.46 -39.78
C PHE A 8 -63.59 31.49 -40.05
N LEU A 9 -63.47 30.97 -41.28
CA LEU A 9 -62.33 30.15 -41.70
C LEU A 9 -61.01 30.92 -41.64
N PHE A 10 -61.00 32.19 -42.06
CA PHE A 10 -59.79 33.02 -42.03
C PHE A 10 -59.34 33.35 -40.59
N LEU A 11 -60.27 33.64 -39.69
CA LEU A 11 -59.98 33.86 -38.27
C LEU A 11 -59.55 32.57 -37.56
N ALA A 12 -60.14 31.42 -37.90
CA ALA A 12 -59.72 30.12 -37.39
C ALA A 12 -58.30 29.76 -37.87
N GLN A 13 -57.98 30.04 -39.14
CA GLN A 13 -56.66 29.77 -39.72
C GLN A 13 -55.58 30.70 -39.13
N SER A 14 -55.89 31.99 -38.94
CA SER A 14 -54.99 32.96 -38.29
C SER A 14 -54.72 32.62 -36.82
N LYS A 15 -55.74 32.18 -36.06
CA LYS A 15 -55.57 31.70 -34.68
C LYS A 15 -54.75 30.41 -34.59
N SER A 16 -54.91 29.50 -35.55
CA SER A 16 -54.13 28.26 -35.62
C SER A 16 -52.63 28.54 -35.86
N SER A 17 -52.31 29.43 -36.81
CA SER A 17 -50.92 29.81 -37.10
C SER A 17 -50.24 30.55 -35.94
N THR A 18 -50.95 31.44 -35.24
CA THR A 18 -50.42 32.12 -34.05
C THR A 18 -50.23 31.18 -32.86
N LEU A 19 -51.15 30.23 -32.64
CA LEU A 19 -50.97 29.17 -31.64
C LEU A 19 -49.80 28.23 -31.96
N CYS A 20 -49.53 27.94 -33.24
CA CYS A 20 -48.35 27.18 -33.65
C CYS A 20 -47.06 27.95 -33.34
N ILE A 21 -46.98 29.25 -33.64
CA ILE A 21 -45.81 30.07 -33.34
C ILE A 21 -45.56 30.15 -31.83
N ILE A 22 -46.60 30.36 -31.02
CA ILE A 22 -46.48 30.39 -29.56
C ILE A 22 -46.04 29.02 -29.03
N ARG A 23 -46.58 27.92 -29.58
CA ARG A 23 -46.20 26.55 -29.21
C ARG A 23 -44.75 26.25 -29.58
N ASP A 24 -44.28 26.69 -30.74
CA ASP A 24 -42.89 26.50 -31.19
C ASP A 24 -41.92 27.35 -30.36
N TYR A 25 -42.31 28.58 -30.00
CA TYR A 25 -41.52 29.43 -29.09
C TYR A 25 -41.43 28.85 -27.67
N LEU A 26 -42.54 28.34 -27.14
CA LEU A 26 -42.54 27.66 -25.84
C LEU A 26 -41.71 26.37 -25.90
N ASN A 27 -41.84 25.56 -26.95
CA ASN A 27 -41.06 24.34 -27.13
C ASN A 27 -39.56 24.63 -27.24
N THR A 28 -39.15 25.67 -27.99
CA THR A 28 -37.73 26.05 -28.11
C THR A 28 -37.15 26.56 -26.80
N GLN A 29 -37.89 27.37 -26.03
CA GLN A 29 -37.48 27.78 -24.69
C GLN A 29 -37.36 26.59 -23.72
N ILE A 30 -38.32 25.66 -23.78
CA ILE A 30 -38.30 24.44 -22.99
C ILE A 30 -37.09 23.57 -23.35
N LEU A 31 -36.84 23.33 -24.64
CA LEU A 31 -35.71 22.55 -25.14
C LEU A 31 -34.37 23.18 -24.74
N PHE A 32 -34.23 24.51 -24.83
CA PHE A 32 -33.03 25.23 -24.40
C PHE A 32 -32.80 25.16 -22.88
N LYS A 33 -33.88 25.16 -22.09
CA LYS A 33 -33.78 24.98 -20.63
C LYS A 33 -33.39 23.54 -20.26
N TYR A 34 -33.96 22.54 -20.93
CA TYR A 34 -33.62 21.14 -20.70
C TYR A 34 -32.17 20.81 -21.09
N SER A 35 -31.67 21.34 -22.21
CA SER A 35 -30.28 21.13 -22.63
C SER A 35 -29.27 21.73 -21.65
N ASN A 36 -29.57 22.90 -21.08
CA ASN A 36 -28.74 23.53 -20.05
C ASN A 36 -28.78 22.77 -18.71
N ILE A 37 -29.93 22.22 -18.31
CA ILE A 37 -30.02 21.39 -17.09
C ILE A 37 -29.24 20.08 -17.27
N PHE A 38 -29.37 19.45 -18.45
CA PHE A 38 -28.66 18.21 -18.76
C PHE A 38 -27.14 18.42 -18.81
N SER A 39 -26.67 19.50 -19.45
CA SER A 39 -25.24 19.82 -19.49
C SER A 39 -24.70 20.09 -18.08
N LEU A 40 -25.45 20.82 -17.23
CA LEU A 40 -25.08 21.06 -15.85
C LEU A 40 -24.97 19.75 -15.04
N LEU A 41 -25.94 18.85 -15.17
CA LEU A 41 -25.92 17.52 -14.52
C LEU A 41 -24.69 16.70 -14.94
N MET A 42 -24.37 16.69 -16.23
CA MET A 42 -23.19 16.00 -16.75
C MET A 42 -21.88 16.57 -16.20
N TRP A 43 -21.76 17.90 -16.11
CA TRP A 43 -20.62 18.55 -15.48
C TRP A 43 -20.52 18.21 -13.98
N CYS A 44 -21.62 18.28 -13.24
CA CYS A 44 -21.65 17.90 -11.82
C CYS A 44 -21.25 16.44 -11.61
N ALA A 45 -21.77 15.51 -12.43
CA ALA A 45 -21.42 14.10 -12.37
C ALA A 45 -19.93 13.87 -12.70
N SER A 46 -19.40 14.57 -13.70
CA SER A 46 -18.00 14.48 -14.09
C SER A 46 -17.08 14.99 -12.98
N ILE A 47 -17.41 16.13 -12.36
CA ILE A 47 -16.66 16.68 -11.22
C ILE A 47 -16.72 15.72 -10.03
N ALA A 48 -17.89 15.20 -9.69
CA ALA A 48 -18.04 14.23 -8.60
C ALA A 48 -17.23 12.95 -8.86
N PHE A 49 -17.22 12.45 -10.10
CA PHE A 49 -16.42 11.30 -10.50
C PHE A 49 -14.92 11.59 -10.37
N ILE A 50 -14.46 12.75 -10.85
CA ILE A 50 -13.06 13.17 -10.73
C ILE A 50 -12.66 13.28 -9.24
N VAL A 51 -13.46 13.95 -8.40
CA VAL A 51 -13.17 14.11 -6.97
C VAL A 51 -13.06 12.76 -6.25
N THR A 52 -14.03 11.86 -6.47
CA THR A 52 -14.02 10.52 -5.87
C THR A 52 -12.82 9.68 -6.34
N PHE A 53 -12.45 9.79 -7.62
CA PHE A 53 -11.27 9.12 -8.15
C PHE A 53 -9.97 9.68 -7.56
N TYR A 54 -9.84 11.01 -7.42
CA TYR A 54 -8.67 11.64 -6.79
C TYR A 54 -8.53 11.26 -5.31
N GLN A 55 -9.63 11.21 -4.56
CA GLN A 55 -9.63 10.78 -3.16
C GLN A 55 -9.16 9.33 -3.01
N LYS A 56 -9.60 8.42 -3.91
CA LYS A 56 -9.13 7.03 -3.92
C LYS A 56 -7.67 6.91 -4.39
N LYS A 57 -7.24 7.77 -5.32
CA LYS A 57 -5.88 7.76 -5.89
C LYS A 57 -4.84 8.38 -4.96
N CYS A 58 -5.24 9.28 -4.06
CA CYS A 58 -4.40 9.72 -2.97
C CYS A 58 -4.14 8.54 -2.02
N SER A 59 -3.09 7.78 -2.33
CA SER A 59 -2.57 6.72 -1.46
C SER A 59 -2.46 7.25 -0.04
N LYS A 60 -3.02 6.52 0.92
CA LYS A 60 -2.93 6.87 2.33
C LYS A 60 -1.44 6.98 2.68
N LYS A 61 -1.03 8.11 3.24
CA LYS A 61 0.37 8.32 3.62
C LYS A 61 0.73 7.30 4.71
N VAL A 62 1.71 6.44 4.42
CA VAL A 62 2.23 5.45 5.37
C VAL A 62 3.41 6.09 6.09
N TYR A 63 3.39 6.03 7.41
CA TYR A 63 4.43 6.60 8.27
C TYR A 63 5.05 5.50 9.13
N LEU A 64 6.36 5.59 9.34
CA LEU A 64 7.03 4.78 10.35
C LEU A 64 6.70 5.36 11.72
N VAL A 65 5.84 4.69 12.47
CA VAL A 65 5.47 5.10 13.83
C VAL A 65 6.62 4.78 14.79
N ASP A 66 7.14 3.56 14.71
CA ASP A 66 8.25 3.11 15.54
C ASP A 66 8.99 1.91 14.92
N PHE A 67 10.14 1.57 15.47
CA PHE A 67 10.94 0.40 15.14
C PHE A 67 11.58 -0.21 16.39
N ALA A 68 11.86 -1.52 16.32
CA ALA A 68 12.58 -2.27 17.33
C ALA A 68 13.51 -3.29 16.64
N CYS A 69 14.60 -3.64 17.32
CA CYS A 69 15.59 -4.59 16.83
C CYS A 69 15.90 -5.59 17.92
N TYR A 70 15.65 -6.87 17.67
CA TYR A 70 15.98 -7.92 18.64
C TYR A 70 17.47 -7.93 18.95
N LYS A 71 17.79 -7.89 20.24
CA LYS A 71 19.14 -8.06 20.76
C LYS A 71 19.23 -9.39 21.52
N PRO A 72 19.98 -10.38 21.01
CA PRO A 72 20.13 -11.66 21.69
C PRO A 72 20.87 -11.55 23.02
N PHE A 73 20.77 -12.59 23.84
CA PHE A 73 21.58 -12.72 25.06
C PHE A 73 23.07 -12.82 24.73
N PRO A 74 23.97 -12.40 25.65
CA PRO A 74 25.42 -12.38 25.42
C PRO A 74 26.06 -13.72 25.04
N ASN A 75 25.35 -14.83 25.22
CA ASN A 75 25.80 -16.18 24.88
C ASN A 75 26.13 -16.35 23.40
N GLY A 76 25.50 -15.56 22.53
CA GLY A 76 25.75 -15.56 21.08
C GLY A 76 26.93 -14.69 20.64
N ILE A 77 27.63 -14.01 21.55
CA ILE A 77 28.74 -13.12 21.19
C ILE A 77 29.95 -13.95 20.74
N CYS A 78 30.48 -13.62 19.57
CA CYS A 78 31.60 -14.32 18.97
C CYS A 78 32.68 -13.36 18.48
N SER A 79 33.92 -13.61 18.89
CA SER A 79 35.10 -12.94 18.33
C SER A 79 35.53 -13.58 17.01
N LYS A 80 36.28 -12.85 16.19
CA LYS A 80 36.81 -13.40 14.92
C LYS A 80 37.67 -14.64 15.17
N GLU A 81 38.47 -14.61 16.23
CA GLU A 81 39.34 -15.72 16.62
C GLU A 81 38.52 -16.94 17.04
N LEU A 82 37.49 -16.74 17.87
CA LEU A 82 36.61 -17.82 18.31
C LEU A 82 35.89 -18.45 17.12
N PHE A 83 35.41 -17.63 16.18
CA PHE A 83 34.75 -18.12 14.97
C PHE A 83 35.68 -18.98 14.11
N ILE A 84 36.91 -18.52 13.84
CA ILE A 84 37.90 -19.31 13.09
C ILE A 84 38.26 -20.61 13.82
N LYS A 85 38.37 -20.57 15.15
CA LYS A 85 38.61 -21.77 15.97
C LYS A 85 37.46 -22.77 15.86
N GLN A 86 36.21 -22.30 15.91
CA GLN A 86 35.01 -23.13 15.74
C GLN A 86 34.97 -23.76 14.35
N THR A 87 35.21 -22.98 13.29
CA THR A 87 35.27 -23.49 11.90
C THR A 87 36.33 -24.58 11.75
N LYS A 88 37.54 -24.35 12.29
CA LYS A 88 38.62 -25.35 12.28
C LYS A 88 38.23 -26.63 13.00
N SER A 89 37.62 -26.49 14.18
CA SER A 89 37.19 -27.63 15.01
C SER A 89 36.07 -28.44 14.37
N GLY A 90 35.26 -27.82 13.51
CA GLY A 90 34.19 -28.49 12.77
C GLY A 90 34.68 -29.43 11.66
N GLY A 91 35.93 -29.32 11.20
CA GLY A 91 36.53 -30.23 10.22
C GLY A 91 35.94 -30.19 8.80
N ASN A 92 34.95 -29.33 8.54
CA ASN A 92 34.21 -29.28 7.28
C ASN A 92 34.90 -28.46 6.18
N PHE A 93 35.98 -27.74 6.51
CA PHE A 93 36.66 -26.81 5.61
C PHE A 93 38.14 -27.14 5.47
N LYS A 94 38.67 -26.98 4.26
CA LYS A 94 40.11 -27.04 3.99
C LYS A 94 40.80 -25.79 4.53
N ASP A 95 42.10 -25.89 4.83
CA ASP A 95 42.89 -24.77 5.35
C ASP A 95 42.86 -23.53 4.43
N GLU A 96 42.93 -23.72 3.11
CA GLU A 96 42.82 -22.62 2.14
C GLU A 96 41.48 -21.88 2.23
N SER A 97 40.39 -22.60 2.48
CA SER A 97 39.05 -22.02 2.66
C SER A 97 38.95 -21.26 3.99
N ILE A 98 39.61 -21.75 5.03
CA ILE A 98 39.66 -21.09 6.34
C ILE A 98 40.48 -19.80 6.26
N ASP A 99 41.60 -19.80 5.54
CA ASP A 99 42.41 -18.60 5.30
C ASP A 99 41.63 -17.55 4.48
N PHE A 100 40.85 -18.00 3.49
CA PHE A 100 39.94 -17.13 2.76
C PHE A 100 38.84 -16.55 3.66
N GLN A 101 38.22 -17.38 4.50
CA GLN A 101 37.21 -16.94 5.47
C GLN A 101 37.79 -15.91 6.46
N LYS A 102 39.03 -16.11 6.93
CA LYS A 102 39.72 -15.15 7.79
C LYS A 102 39.90 -13.80 7.09
N LYS A 103 40.36 -13.79 5.82
CA LYS A 103 40.46 -12.54 5.02
C LYS A 103 39.12 -11.82 4.88
N ILE A 104 38.01 -12.55 4.76
CA ILE A 104 36.66 -11.97 4.73
C ILE A 104 36.31 -11.35 6.10
N LEU A 105 36.56 -12.06 7.20
CA LEU A 105 36.27 -11.54 8.56
C LEU A 105 37.06 -10.26 8.87
N ASP A 106 38.29 -10.16 8.39
CA ASP A 106 39.13 -8.98 8.59
C ASP A 106 38.64 -7.76 7.79
N ARG A 107 37.98 -7.98 6.65
CA ARG A 107 37.54 -6.92 5.73
C ARG A 107 36.03 -6.61 5.77
N SER A 108 35.23 -7.46 6.40
CA SER A 108 33.76 -7.34 6.47
C SER A 108 33.25 -6.30 7.47
N GLY A 109 34.12 -5.75 8.32
CA GLY A 109 33.74 -4.77 9.34
C GLY A 109 33.08 -5.37 10.59
N PHE A 110 33.04 -6.71 10.73
CA PHE A 110 32.59 -7.33 11.97
C PHE A 110 33.54 -7.01 13.14
N GLY A 111 32.96 -6.70 14.30
CA GLY A 111 33.71 -6.53 15.54
C GLY A 111 33.75 -7.82 16.36
N ASP A 112 34.57 -7.84 17.42
CA ASP A 112 34.70 -9.02 18.30
C ASP A 112 33.50 -9.25 19.23
N LYS A 113 32.50 -8.37 19.15
CA LYS A 113 31.24 -8.45 19.90
C LYS A 113 30.04 -8.71 18.99
N THR A 114 30.27 -9.36 17.85
CA THR A 114 29.22 -9.69 16.88
C THR A 114 28.45 -10.91 17.35
N TYR A 115 27.13 -10.88 17.23
CA TYR A 115 26.28 -12.03 17.56
C TYR A 115 26.24 -13.01 16.38
N VAL A 116 26.34 -14.30 16.69
CA VAL A 116 26.14 -15.40 15.75
C VAL A 116 25.12 -16.38 16.33
N PRO A 117 24.45 -17.20 15.50
CA PRO A 117 23.57 -18.25 15.99
C PRO A 117 24.32 -19.16 16.98
N GLU A 118 23.73 -19.42 18.15
CA GLU A 118 24.33 -20.26 19.18
C GLU A 118 24.68 -21.66 18.65
N SER A 119 23.96 -22.14 17.65
CA SER A 119 24.20 -23.44 17.03
C SER A 119 25.54 -23.53 16.30
N LEU A 120 26.12 -22.40 15.87
CA LEU A 120 27.46 -22.30 15.29
C LEU A 120 28.57 -22.25 16.34
N LEU A 121 28.23 -22.00 17.61
CA LEU A 121 29.15 -21.98 18.74
C LEU A 121 29.25 -23.35 19.43
N LYS A 122 28.43 -24.33 19.03
CA LYS A 122 28.47 -25.70 19.55
C LYS A 122 29.56 -26.51 18.84
N ILE A 123 30.13 -27.49 19.56
CA ILE A 123 31.08 -28.46 19.01
C ILE A 123 30.49 -29.87 19.21
N PRO A 124 30.13 -30.61 18.14
CA PRO A 124 30.10 -30.17 16.74
C PRO A 124 29.01 -29.12 16.47
N GLN A 125 29.21 -28.31 15.42
CA GLN A 125 28.22 -27.31 15.00
C GLN A 125 26.92 -28.00 14.57
N ASN A 126 25.77 -27.37 14.86
CA ASN A 126 24.47 -27.86 14.44
C ASN A 126 23.83 -26.90 13.44
N THR A 127 23.85 -27.25 12.16
CA THR A 127 23.29 -26.44 11.07
C THR A 127 21.92 -26.94 10.59
N SER A 128 21.20 -27.68 11.45
CA SER A 128 19.87 -28.19 11.13
C SER A 128 18.83 -27.07 10.96
N ILE A 129 17.80 -27.35 10.17
CA ILE A 129 16.64 -26.45 9.97
C ILE A 129 15.92 -26.18 11.31
N VAL A 130 15.97 -27.11 12.25
CA VAL A 130 15.35 -26.97 13.58
C VAL A 130 16.01 -25.85 14.37
N GLU A 131 17.35 -25.83 14.45
CA GLU A 131 18.08 -24.74 15.12
C GLU A 131 17.91 -23.40 14.39
N ALA A 132 17.93 -23.41 13.06
CA ALA A 132 17.70 -22.21 12.26
C ALA A 132 16.30 -21.63 12.51
N ARG A 133 15.26 -22.48 12.60
CA ARG A 133 13.90 -22.06 12.91
C ARG A 133 13.81 -21.46 14.32
N LYS A 134 14.46 -22.08 15.30
CA LYS A 134 14.49 -21.57 16.68
C LYS A 134 15.11 -20.18 16.77
N GLU A 135 16.22 -19.94 16.07
CA GLU A 135 16.85 -18.62 16.00
C GLU A 135 15.92 -17.60 15.32
N THR A 136 15.36 -17.96 14.16
CA THR A 136 14.45 -17.08 13.42
C THR A 136 13.21 -16.71 14.24
N GLU A 137 12.59 -17.66 14.93
CA GLU A 137 11.45 -17.41 15.82
C GLU A 137 11.84 -16.43 16.95
N SER A 138 13.01 -16.64 17.56
CA SER A 138 13.50 -15.76 18.64
C SER A 138 13.74 -14.34 18.15
N VAL A 139 14.35 -14.17 16.96
CA VAL A 139 14.64 -12.86 16.37
C VAL A 139 13.35 -12.14 15.97
N ILE A 140 12.44 -12.83 15.26
CA ILE A 140 11.20 -12.23 14.75
C ILE A 140 10.27 -11.87 15.91
N PHE A 141 9.97 -12.84 16.78
CA PHE A 141 9.04 -12.59 17.89
C PHE A 141 9.65 -11.63 18.91
N GLY A 142 10.94 -11.73 19.22
CA GLY A 142 11.59 -10.78 20.11
C GLY A 142 11.55 -9.34 19.60
N ALA A 143 11.73 -9.11 18.29
CA ALA A 143 11.60 -7.78 17.70
C ALA A 143 10.15 -7.26 17.71
N ILE A 144 9.18 -8.13 17.41
CA ILE A 144 7.75 -7.78 17.44
C ILE A 144 7.31 -7.45 18.87
N ASP A 145 7.66 -8.28 19.85
CA ASP A 145 7.33 -8.08 21.26
C ASP A 145 7.88 -6.73 21.76
N GLU A 146 9.14 -6.42 21.45
CA GLU A 146 9.75 -5.14 21.78
C GLU A 146 9.01 -3.96 21.12
N LEU A 147 8.65 -4.09 19.84
CA LEU A 147 7.91 -3.06 19.12
C LEU A 147 6.52 -2.81 19.70
N LEU A 148 5.80 -3.88 20.05
CA LEU A 148 4.46 -3.79 20.66
C LEU A 148 4.55 -3.19 22.06
N MET A 149 5.56 -3.57 22.86
CA MET A 149 5.80 -2.97 24.16
C MET A 149 6.10 -1.47 24.06
N LYS A 150 6.89 -1.05 23.06
CA LYS A 150 7.28 0.35 22.86
C LYS A 150 6.11 1.21 22.40
N THR A 151 5.32 0.71 21.46
CA THR A 151 4.16 1.41 20.90
C THR A 151 2.91 1.32 21.79
N LYS A 152 2.87 0.39 22.75
CA LYS A 152 1.71 0.06 23.60
C LYS A 152 0.46 -0.31 22.80
N MET A 153 0.64 -0.78 21.57
CA MET A 153 -0.45 -1.25 20.72
C MET A 153 -0.86 -2.68 21.11
N LYS A 154 -2.15 -2.99 21.00
CA LYS A 154 -2.62 -4.38 21.11
C LYS A 154 -2.50 -5.05 19.75
N VAL A 155 -2.31 -6.36 19.76
CA VAL A 155 -2.27 -7.16 18.52
C VAL A 155 -3.59 -7.03 17.75
N ASP A 156 -4.71 -6.91 18.46
CA ASP A 156 -6.04 -6.73 17.86
C ASP A 156 -6.20 -5.40 17.09
N ASP A 157 -5.35 -4.41 17.37
CA ASP A 157 -5.37 -3.11 16.68
C ASP A 157 -4.61 -3.15 15.33
N ILE A 158 -3.93 -4.26 15.02
CA ILE A 158 -3.19 -4.44 13.77
C ILE A 158 -4.15 -4.96 12.70
N GLU A 159 -4.40 -4.14 11.67
CA GLU A 159 -5.22 -4.52 10.52
C GLU A 159 -4.63 -5.74 9.79
N LYS A 160 -5.51 -6.69 9.37
CA LYS A 160 -5.16 -7.92 8.64
C LYS A 160 -4.96 -7.70 7.14
#